data_AF-A0A3A4VCC2-F1
#
_entry.id   AF-A0A3A4VCC2-F1
#
_cell.length_a   1.000
_cell.length_b   1.000
_cell.length_c   1.000
_cell.angle_alpha   90.00
_cell.angle_beta   90.00
_cell.angle_gamma   90.00
#
_symmetry.space_group_name_H-M   'P 1'
#
loop_
_entity.id
_entity.type
_entity.pdbx_description
1 polymer ?
#
loop_
_entity_poly.entity_id
_entity_poly.type
_entity_poly.pdbx_seq_one_letter_code
_entity_poly.pdbx_strand_id
1 'polypeptide(L)'
;MKTSLTAGAQQAGDEHIQCEVQVSQTRFKRIPNPEGPDSAVGNFFLKLDVTALQEAIYIPISIASGKKPTGFVYQIEGTAEGEISTTDISCRGEGVSNVTLGTLLYAKIPVGSTATFRIQIEMKGKWGKEYKIVINRVNYKLDPSDARYKKFDTAIGTKVLKLR
;
A
#
# COMPACT_ATOMS: atom_id res chain seq x y z
N MET A 1 20.07 11.40 15.07
CA MET A 1 20.19 10.15 14.28
C MET A 1 19.68 10.42 12.87
N LYS A 2 20.49 10.18 11.83
CA LYS A 2 19.99 10.14 10.45
C LYS A 2 19.34 8.77 10.24
N THR A 3 18.01 8.69 10.29
CA THR A 3 17.28 7.49 9.89
C THR A 3 17.49 7.31 8.39
N SER A 4 18.31 6.34 7.99
CA SER A 4 18.50 6.01 6.59
C SER A 4 17.21 5.37 6.07
N LEU A 5 16.64 5.90 5.00
CA LEU A 5 15.44 5.34 4.39
C LEU A 5 15.81 4.03 3.69
N THR A 6 15.11 2.94 4.00
CA THR A 6 15.47 1.60 3.50
C THR A 6 15.34 1.55 1.96
N ALA A 7 16.21 0.85 1.23
CA ALA A 7 15.93 0.56 -0.17
C ALA A 7 14.86 -0.54 -0.24
N GLY A 8 13.74 -0.30 -0.94
CA GLY A 8 12.74 -1.34 -1.21
C GLY A 8 12.72 -1.67 -2.70
N ALA A 9 12.32 -2.90 -3.03
CA ALA A 9 12.25 -3.32 -4.42
C ALA A 9 11.09 -2.61 -5.13
N GLN A 10 11.30 -2.19 -6.37
CA GLN A 10 10.20 -1.68 -7.23
C GLN A 10 9.39 -2.80 -7.86
N GLN A 11 9.98 -3.99 -7.92
CA GLN A 11 9.37 -5.22 -8.41
C GLN A 11 9.87 -6.39 -7.57
N ALA A 12 8.97 -7.25 -7.10
CA ALA A 12 9.32 -8.45 -6.37
C ALA A 12 8.17 -9.47 -6.45
N GLY A 13 8.49 -10.76 -6.43
CA GLY A 13 7.49 -11.83 -6.52
C GLY A 13 7.94 -13.10 -5.79
N ASP A 14 6.98 -13.98 -5.57
CA ASP A 14 7.19 -15.36 -5.13
C ASP A 14 6.65 -16.32 -6.20
N GLU A 15 6.46 -17.58 -5.84
CA GLU A 15 5.94 -18.59 -6.77
C GLU A 15 4.48 -18.34 -7.21
N HIS A 16 3.70 -17.59 -6.44
CA HIS A 16 2.26 -17.37 -6.66
C HIS A 16 1.93 -15.96 -7.15
N ILE A 17 2.67 -14.95 -6.71
CA ILE A 17 2.37 -13.55 -7.02
C ILE A 17 3.61 -12.80 -7.51
N GLN A 18 3.39 -11.88 -8.43
CA GLN A 18 4.38 -10.88 -8.83
C GLN A 18 3.81 -9.50 -8.53
N CYS A 19 4.58 -8.67 -7.82
CA CYS A 19 4.21 -7.30 -7.49
C CYS A 19 5.12 -6.29 -8.21
N GLU A 20 4.55 -5.19 -8.70
CA GLU A 20 5.29 -4.12 -9.38
C GLU A 20 4.70 -2.73 -9.08
N VAL A 21 5.56 -1.78 -8.70
CA VAL A 21 5.17 -0.39 -8.45
C VAL A 21 5.14 0.39 -9.75
N GLN A 22 3.94 0.66 -10.26
CA GLN A 22 3.74 1.45 -11.47
C GLN A 22 3.92 2.95 -11.24
N VAL A 23 3.30 3.46 -10.18
CA VAL A 23 3.28 4.91 -9.88
C VAL A 23 3.46 5.11 -8.39
N SER A 24 4.33 6.04 -8.03
CA SER A 24 4.41 6.60 -6.68
C SER A 24 4.52 8.11 -6.77
N GLN A 25 3.55 8.81 -6.19
CA GLN A 25 3.49 10.26 -6.21
C GLN A 25 2.90 10.80 -4.92
N THR A 26 3.12 12.09 -4.66
CA THR A 26 2.61 12.77 -3.48
C THR A 26 2.07 14.13 -3.80
N ARG A 27 1.04 14.54 -3.06
CA ARG A 27 0.53 15.90 -3.09
C ARG A 27 0.32 16.40 -1.68
N PHE A 28 1.09 17.41 -1.30
CA PHE A 28 1.07 18.00 0.04
C PHE A 28 0.72 19.47 0.00
N LYS A 29 0.07 19.92 1.07
CA LYS A 29 -0.18 21.32 1.37
C LYS A 29 0.58 21.69 2.63
N ARG A 30 1.32 22.79 2.56
CA ARG A 30 1.94 23.43 3.72
C ARG A 30 0.83 24.00 4.60
N ILE A 31 0.93 23.78 5.90
CA ILE A 31 0.11 24.40 6.92
C ILE A 31 1.06 25.26 7.77
N PRO A 32 1.00 26.60 7.60
CA PRO A 32 1.81 27.51 8.40
C PRO A 32 1.54 27.33 9.89
N ASN A 33 2.60 27.26 10.68
CA ASN A 33 2.49 27.25 12.14
C ASN A 33 3.19 28.49 12.71
N PRO A 34 2.47 29.46 13.28
CA PRO A 34 3.08 30.68 13.85
C PRO A 34 3.99 30.40 15.05
N GLU A 35 3.74 29.31 15.78
CA GLU A 35 4.39 29.00 17.05
C GLU A 35 5.50 27.94 16.91
N GLY A 36 5.77 27.46 15.69
CA GLY A 36 6.70 26.36 15.48
C GLY A 36 6.96 26.02 14.01
N PRO A 37 7.59 24.86 13.73
CA PRO A 37 7.84 24.45 12.35
C PRO A 37 6.53 24.12 11.64
N ASP A 38 6.45 24.47 10.35
CA ASP A 38 5.27 24.21 9.54
C ASP A 38 4.98 22.72 9.40
N SER A 39 3.69 22.42 9.34
CA SER A 39 3.20 21.09 9.06
C SER A 39 2.91 20.91 7.58
N ALA A 40 2.81 19.67 7.15
CA ALA A 40 2.46 19.27 5.80
C ALA A 40 1.35 18.23 5.89
N VAL A 41 0.23 18.45 5.18
CA VAL A 41 -0.87 17.49 5.09
C VAL A 41 -1.14 17.17 3.64
N GLY A 42 -1.30 15.89 3.32
CA GLY A 42 -1.41 15.49 1.93
C GLY A 42 -1.64 14.01 1.74
N ASN A 43 -1.64 13.61 0.47
CA ASN A 43 -1.88 12.25 0.04
C ASN A 43 -0.65 11.68 -0.65
N PHE A 44 -0.22 10.51 -0.20
CA PHE A 44 0.59 9.57 -0.96
C PHE A 44 -0.33 8.76 -1.86
N PHE A 45 0.04 8.62 -3.13
CA PHE A 45 -0.66 7.79 -4.08
C PHE A 45 0.30 6.76 -4.67
N LEU A 46 -0.11 5.50 -4.60
CA LEU A 46 0.63 4.35 -5.08
C LEU A 46 -0.26 3.53 -6.03
N LYS A 47 0.26 3.21 -7.21
CA LYS A 47 -0.28 2.13 -8.04
C LYS A 47 0.64 0.93 -7.93
N LEU A 48 0.08 -0.18 -7.46
CA LEU A 48 0.75 -1.46 -7.35
C LEU A 48 0.03 -2.47 -8.23
N ASP A 49 0.73 -3.01 -9.20
CA ASP A 49 0.24 -4.15 -9.96
C ASP A 49 0.57 -5.43 -9.18
N VAL A 50 -0.41 -6.33 -9.11
CA VAL A 50 -0.24 -7.68 -8.59
C VAL A 50 -0.74 -8.68 -9.62
N THR A 51 0.15 -9.53 -10.09
CA THR A 51 -0.13 -10.59 -11.06
C THR A 51 -0.19 -11.94 -10.36
N ALA A 52 -1.21 -12.73 -10.66
CA ALA A 52 -1.32 -14.10 -10.17
C ALA A 52 -0.62 -15.06 -11.14
N LEU A 53 0.33 -15.86 -10.65
CA LEU A 53 1.23 -16.64 -11.51
C LEU A 53 0.75 -18.08 -11.73
N GLN A 54 0.44 -18.82 -10.67
CA GLN A 54 0.12 -20.26 -10.74
C GLN A 54 -1.37 -20.57 -10.65
N GLU A 55 -2.10 -19.79 -9.87
CA GLU A 55 -3.52 -20.02 -9.59
C GLU A 55 -4.21 -18.71 -9.24
N ALA A 56 -5.52 -18.74 -9.05
CA ALA A 56 -6.25 -17.54 -8.64
C ALA A 56 -5.86 -17.15 -7.21
N ILE A 57 -5.68 -15.85 -6.98
CA ILE A 57 -5.36 -15.31 -5.66
C ILE A 57 -6.45 -14.35 -5.18
N TYR A 58 -6.57 -14.23 -3.87
CA TYR A 58 -7.56 -13.41 -3.20
C TYR A 58 -6.87 -12.45 -2.25
N ILE A 59 -6.88 -11.15 -2.57
CA ILE A 59 -6.26 -10.11 -1.76
C ILE A 59 -7.35 -9.30 -1.05
N PRO A 60 -7.34 -9.19 0.30
CA PRO A 60 -8.28 -8.34 1.02
C PRO A 60 -8.09 -6.86 0.66
N ILE A 61 -9.14 -6.18 0.21
CA ILE A 61 -9.11 -4.75 -0.11
C ILE A 61 -9.82 -3.87 0.93
N SER A 62 -10.77 -4.42 1.70
CA SER A 62 -11.41 -3.69 2.80
C SER A 62 -12.09 -4.61 3.81
N ILE A 63 -12.41 -4.04 4.97
CA ILE A 63 -13.33 -4.62 5.97
C ILE A 63 -14.54 -3.71 6.02
N ALA A 64 -15.75 -4.26 6.05
CA ALA A 64 -16.99 -3.46 6.14
C ALA A 64 -17.09 -2.60 7.43
N SER A 65 -16.22 -2.80 8.43
CA SER A 65 -16.34 -2.24 9.78
C SER A 65 -15.26 -1.21 10.17
N GLY A 66 -14.95 -0.22 9.32
CA GLY A 66 -14.08 0.92 9.69
C GLY A 66 -12.64 0.56 10.15
N LYS A 67 -12.21 -0.68 9.94
CA LYS A 67 -10.87 -1.18 10.31
C LYS A 67 -9.96 -1.19 9.09
N LYS A 68 -8.66 -1.01 9.32
CA LYS A 68 -7.65 -0.95 8.26
C LYS A 68 -7.67 -2.23 7.41
N PRO A 69 -7.60 -2.14 6.07
CA PRO A 69 -7.56 -3.29 5.18
C PRO A 69 -6.37 -4.20 5.50
N THR A 70 -6.59 -5.51 5.52
CA THR A 70 -5.57 -6.50 5.91
C THR A 70 -4.68 -6.95 4.76
N GLY A 71 -5.03 -6.67 3.50
CA GLY A 71 -4.28 -7.16 2.34
C GLY A 71 -2.90 -6.55 2.18
N PHE A 72 -2.70 -5.30 2.63
CA PHE A 72 -1.42 -4.61 2.54
C PHE A 72 -1.00 -4.12 3.91
N VAL A 73 0.16 -4.59 4.38
CA VAL A 73 0.81 -4.06 5.58
C VAL A 73 1.86 -3.07 5.13
N TYR A 74 1.68 -1.81 5.51
CA TYR A 74 2.57 -0.73 5.11
C TYR A 74 2.94 0.17 6.29
N GLN A 75 4.04 0.89 6.14
CA GLN A 75 4.51 1.90 7.08
C GLN A 75 5.00 3.15 6.36
N ILE A 76 4.97 4.29 7.07
CA ILE A 76 5.74 5.47 6.67
C ILE A 76 7.14 5.32 7.24
N GLU A 77 8.15 5.47 6.39
CA GLU A 77 9.51 5.77 6.84
C GLU A 77 9.79 7.24 6.54
N GLY A 78 10.40 7.94 7.49
CA GLY A 78 10.64 9.37 7.35
C GLY A 78 11.87 9.86 8.11
N THR A 79 12.32 11.04 7.72
CA THR A 79 13.41 11.79 8.38
C THR A 79 12.91 12.64 9.56
N ALA A 80 11.60 12.60 9.82
CA ALA A 80 10.93 13.17 10.98
C ALA A 80 9.65 12.36 11.26
N GLU A 81 9.01 12.61 12.39
CA GLU A 81 7.71 12.04 12.71
C GLU A 81 6.67 12.36 11.64
N GLY A 82 5.80 11.39 11.37
CA GLY A 82 4.67 11.50 10.47
C GLY A 82 3.56 10.55 10.91
N GLU A 83 2.33 10.91 10.60
CA GLU A 83 1.13 10.19 11.03
C GLU A 83 0.28 9.82 9.80
N ILE A 84 -0.20 8.58 9.73
CA ILE A 84 -1.19 8.14 8.74
C ILE A 84 -2.58 8.44 9.29
N SER A 85 -3.32 9.32 8.62
CA SER A 85 -4.69 9.68 9.01
C SER A 85 -5.72 8.70 8.44
N THR A 86 -5.64 8.38 7.15
CA THR A 86 -6.53 7.39 6.52
C THR A 86 -5.85 6.69 5.36
N THR A 87 -6.43 5.57 4.91
CA THR A 87 -5.98 4.86 3.71
C THR A 87 -7.15 4.30 2.95
N ASP A 88 -7.23 4.64 1.67
CA ASP A 88 -8.19 4.09 0.71
C ASP A 88 -7.47 3.12 -0.24
N ILE A 89 -8.07 1.95 -0.45
CA ILE A 89 -7.54 0.93 -1.36
C ILE A 89 -8.65 0.51 -2.31
N SER A 90 -8.41 0.67 -3.60
CA SER A 90 -9.28 0.18 -4.66
C SER A 90 -8.50 -0.68 -5.64
N CYS A 91 -9.19 -1.60 -6.31
CA CYS A 91 -8.58 -2.57 -7.22
C CYS A 91 -9.33 -2.59 -8.55
N ARG A 92 -8.61 -2.67 -9.66
CA ARG A 92 -9.16 -2.84 -11.02
C ARG A 92 -8.24 -3.73 -11.84
N GLY A 93 -8.79 -4.46 -12.81
CA GLY A 93 -8.05 -5.26 -13.77
C GLY A 93 -9.02 -6.05 -14.63
N GLU A 94 -8.60 -6.46 -15.82
CA GLU A 94 -9.40 -7.34 -16.67
C GLU A 94 -9.54 -8.71 -15.99
N GLY A 95 -10.77 -9.26 -15.96
CA GLY A 95 -11.07 -10.53 -15.27
C GLY A 95 -11.01 -10.47 -13.74
N VAL A 96 -10.56 -9.36 -13.14
CA VAL A 96 -10.53 -9.16 -11.69
C VAL A 96 -11.94 -8.91 -11.19
N SER A 97 -12.35 -9.67 -10.17
CA SER A 97 -13.69 -9.56 -9.58
C SER A 97 -13.60 -9.32 -8.07
N ASN A 98 -14.63 -8.70 -7.50
CA ASN A 98 -14.73 -8.51 -6.06
C ASN A 98 -15.61 -9.62 -5.46
N VAL A 99 -15.11 -10.29 -4.42
CA VAL A 99 -15.83 -11.36 -3.72
C VAL A 99 -15.92 -10.99 -2.24
N THR A 100 -17.13 -11.03 -1.69
CA THR A 100 -17.37 -10.79 -0.27
C THR A 100 -17.44 -12.11 0.48
N LEU A 101 -16.64 -12.25 1.54
CA LEU A 101 -16.63 -13.43 2.41
C LEU A 101 -16.70 -12.97 3.86
N GLY A 102 -17.85 -13.25 4.50
CA GLY A 102 -18.18 -12.66 5.80
C GLY A 102 -18.18 -11.12 5.71
N THR A 103 -17.31 -10.47 6.48
CA THR A 103 -17.18 -9.00 6.51
C THR A 103 -16.04 -8.45 5.66
N LEU A 104 -15.31 -9.33 4.95
CA LEU A 104 -14.12 -8.97 4.18
C LEU A 104 -14.44 -8.95 2.68
N LEU A 105 -13.99 -7.89 2.02
CA LEU A 105 -14.04 -7.76 0.58
C LEU A 105 -12.66 -8.15 0.01
N TYR A 106 -12.66 -9.08 -0.93
CA TYR A 106 -11.47 -9.56 -1.62
C TYR A 106 -11.50 -9.16 -3.08
N ALA A 107 -10.34 -8.78 -3.62
CA ALA A 107 -10.09 -8.82 -5.05
C ALA A 107 -9.65 -10.24 -5.42
N LYS A 108 -10.47 -10.94 -6.22
CA LYS A 108 -10.12 -12.21 -6.86
C LYS A 108 -9.41 -11.91 -8.17
N ILE A 109 -8.17 -12.36 -8.28
CA ILE A 109 -7.31 -12.18 -9.45
C ILE A 109 -7.13 -13.56 -10.08
N PRO A 110 -7.67 -13.83 -11.28
CA PRO A 110 -7.46 -15.09 -11.97
C PRO A 110 -5.99 -15.33 -12.30
N VAL A 111 -5.61 -16.59 -12.43
CA VAL A 111 -4.27 -16.99 -12.91
C VAL A 111 -3.93 -16.28 -14.23
N GLY A 112 -2.70 -15.81 -14.35
CA GLY A 112 -2.20 -15.08 -15.52
C GLY A 112 -2.74 -13.65 -15.66
N SER A 113 -3.64 -13.20 -14.76
CA SER A 113 -4.22 -11.87 -14.80
C SER A 113 -3.51 -10.92 -13.83
N THR A 114 -3.54 -9.63 -14.15
CA THR A 114 -2.96 -8.56 -13.33
C THR A 114 -4.05 -7.65 -12.79
N ALA A 115 -3.97 -7.35 -11.50
CA ALA A 115 -4.79 -6.36 -10.85
C ALA A 115 -3.95 -5.14 -10.44
N THR A 116 -4.42 -3.95 -10.80
CA THR A 116 -3.85 -2.69 -10.35
C THR A 116 -4.57 -2.20 -9.10
N PHE A 117 -3.86 -2.21 -7.98
CA PHE A 117 -4.29 -1.62 -6.72
C PHE A 117 -3.89 -0.15 -6.68
N ARG A 118 -4.88 0.71 -6.41
CA ARG A 118 -4.70 2.13 -6.13
C ARG A 118 -4.77 2.31 -4.63
N ILE A 119 -3.65 2.65 -4.03
CA ILE A 119 -3.51 2.86 -2.59
C ILE A 119 -3.28 4.35 -2.36
N GLN A 120 -4.23 5.00 -1.70
CA GLN A 120 -4.14 6.40 -1.33
C GLN A 120 -4.01 6.52 0.19
N ILE A 121 -2.90 7.06 0.66
CA ILE A 121 -2.59 7.20 2.09
C ILE A 121 -2.56 8.68 2.41
N GLU A 122 -3.51 9.13 3.24
CA GLU A 122 -3.47 10.47 3.79
C GLU A 122 -2.50 10.50 4.97
N MET A 123 -1.59 11.48 4.96
CA MET A 123 -0.66 11.64 6.06
C MET A 123 -0.39 13.09 6.43
N LYS A 124 0.05 13.25 7.68
CA LYS A 124 0.55 14.49 8.26
C LYS A 124 2.04 14.32 8.54
N GLY A 125 2.84 15.33 8.23
CA GLY A 125 4.27 15.34 8.47
C GLY A 125 4.80 16.76 8.66
N LYS A 126 6.12 16.91 8.77
CA LYS A 126 6.79 18.20 8.89
C LYS A 126 7.24 18.69 7.51
N TRP A 127 7.05 19.99 7.25
CA TRP A 127 7.44 20.59 5.98
C TRP A 127 8.96 20.49 5.75
N GLY A 128 9.39 20.31 4.50
CA GLY A 128 10.81 20.20 4.13
C GLY A 128 11.50 18.88 4.48
N LYS A 129 10.76 17.92 5.07
CA LYS A 129 11.25 16.57 5.40
C LYS A 129 10.93 15.56 4.32
N GLU A 130 11.61 14.42 4.40
CA GLU A 130 11.50 13.32 3.45
C GLU A 130 10.78 12.14 4.08
N TYR A 131 9.88 11.54 3.30
CA TYR A 131 9.06 10.39 3.67
C TYR A 131 8.93 9.43 2.50
N LYS A 132 8.68 8.15 2.79
CA LYS A 132 8.25 7.16 1.80
C LYS A 132 7.29 6.17 2.44
N ILE A 133 6.51 5.51 1.60
CA ILE A 133 5.69 4.37 1.99
C ILE A 133 6.46 3.10 1.67
N VAL A 134 6.42 2.13 2.58
CA VAL A 134 6.93 0.79 2.34
C VAL A 134 5.80 -0.18 2.58
N ILE A 135 5.47 -0.98 1.56
CA ILE A 135 4.61 -2.16 1.74
C ILE A 135 5.54 -3.28 2.19
N ASN A 136 5.44 -3.64 3.47
CA ASN A 136 6.25 -4.68 4.07
C ASN A 136 5.69 -6.07 3.79
N ARG A 137 4.37 -6.16 3.55
CA ARG A 137 3.70 -7.43 3.31
C ARG A 137 2.47 -7.27 2.44
N VAL A 138 2.30 -8.21 1.52
CA VAL A 138 1.01 -8.48 0.86
C VAL A 138 0.45 -9.78 1.43
N ASN A 139 -0.74 -9.71 2.04
CA ASN A 139 -1.48 -10.88 2.51
C ASN A 139 -2.46 -11.31 1.42
N TYR A 140 -2.39 -12.58 1.04
CA TYR A 140 -3.28 -13.16 0.04
C TYR A 140 -3.74 -14.57 0.46
N LYS A 141 -4.81 -15.06 -0.17
CA LYS A 141 -5.23 -16.46 -0.07
C LYS A 141 -5.21 -17.10 -1.46
N LEU A 142 -5.05 -18.41 -1.46
CA LEU A 142 -5.25 -19.27 -2.63
C LEU A 142 -6.67 -19.85 -2.63
N ASP A 143 -7.12 -20.32 -1.45
CA ASP A 143 -8.51 -20.66 -1.20
C ASP A 143 -9.16 -19.63 -0.26
N PRO A 144 -10.28 -18.98 -0.64
CA PRO A 144 -10.99 -18.04 0.21
C PRO A 144 -11.45 -18.62 1.57
N SER A 145 -11.71 -19.93 1.62
CA SER A 145 -12.16 -20.66 2.81
C SER A 145 -11.04 -20.92 3.83
N ASP A 146 -9.77 -20.79 3.41
CA ASP A 146 -8.63 -21.00 4.30
C ASP A 146 -8.64 -20.01 5.48
N ALA A 147 -8.37 -20.51 6.67
CA ALA A 147 -8.31 -19.64 7.86
C ALA A 147 -7.07 -18.72 7.87
N ARG A 148 -6.00 -19.07 7.14
CA ARG A 148 -4.70 -18.38 7.19
C ARG A 148 -4.37 -17.72 5.85
N TYR A 149 -3.70 -16.57 5.93
CA TYR A 149 -3.14 -15.90 4.76
C TYR A 149 -1.76 -16.46 4.42
N LYS A 150 -1.49 -16.59 3.13
CA LYS A 150 -0.13 -16.56 2.60
C LYS A 150 0.42 -15.14 2.70
N LYS A 151 1.74 -15.03 2.86
CA LYS A 151 2.43 -13.77 3.11
C LYS A 151 3.55 -13.63 2.10
N PHE A 152 3.47 -12.56 1.33
CA PHE A 152 4.61 -12.08 0.56
C PHE A 152 5.32 -11.01 1.37
N ASP A 153 6.48 -11.34 1.95
CA ASP A 153 7.20 -10.53 2.94
C ASP A 153 8.35 -9.69 2.35
N THR A 154 8.52 -9.68 1.03
CA THR A 154 9.53 -8.83 0.39
C THR A 154 9.05 -7.38 0.37
N ALA A 155 9.84 -6.49 0.99
CA ALA A 155 9.50 -5.08 1.09
C ALA A 155 9.46 -4.40 -0.30
N ILE A 156 8.30 -3.86 -0.63
CA ILE A 156 8.07 -3.06 -1.83
C ILE A 156 8.15 -1.59 -1.40
N GLY A 157 9.21 -0.91 -1.84
CA GLY A 157 9.49 0.46 -1.47
C GLY A 157 8.97 1.45 -2.51
N THR A 158 8.33 2.51 -2.06
CA THR A 158 8.09 3.66 -2.93
C THR A 158 9.33 4.54 -3.04
N LYS A 159 9.34 5.44 -4.03
CA LYS A 159 10.35 6.50 -4.10
C LYS A 159 10.33 7.33 -2.81
N VAL A 160 11.49 7.85 -2.42
CA VAL A 160 11.59 8.87 -1.37
C VAL A 160 11.00 10.17 -1.90
N LEU A 161 10.05 10.73 -1.16
CA LEU A 161 9.33 11.92 -1.54
C LEU A 161 9.55 13.01 -0.49
N LYS A 162 10.05 14.15 -0.96
CA LYS A 162 10.31 15.31 -0.11
C LYS A 162 9.08 16.21 -0.09
N LEU A 163 8.62 16.58 1.10
CA LEU A 163 7.50 17.51 1.26
C LEU A 163 7.98 18.92 0.94
N ARG A 164 7.55 19.45 -0.21
CA ARG A 164 7.90 20.77 -0.74
C ARG A 164 6.69 21.41 -1.40
#